data_AF-A0A2N0VAN0-F1
#
_entry.id   AF-A0A2N0VAN0-F1
#
_cell.length_a   1.000
_cell.length_b   1.000
_cell.length_c   1.000
_cell.angle_alpha   90.00
_cell.angle_beta   90.00
_cell.angle_gamma   90.00
#
_symmetry.space_group_name_H-M   'P 1'
#
loop_
_entity.id
_entity.type
_entity.pdbx_description
1 polymer ?
#
loop_
_entity_poly.entity_id
_entity_poly.type
_entity_poly.pdbx_seq_one_letter_code
_entity_poly.pdbx_strand_id
1 'polypeptide(L)'
;MRQIHGLEKLAGQQSGRLNAPKLADLLRMDLRQCRCSIYGSIGDDDKVLLAELALLPESLEYEMFDQRIDLIVAGPILRNDCVPLIYRLQGEQFALSGRCSMIARVCGVDLYLQRSYTGVIGDVARQKFSISLPPLLKMLGH
;
A
#
# COMPACT_ATOMS: atom_id res chain seq x y z
N MET A 1 -9.14 -7.58 5.03
CA MET A 1 -9.77 -6.25 5.07
C MET A 1 -8.67 -5.27 5.38
N ARG A 2 -8.40 -4.39 4.44
CA ARG A 2 -7.34 -3.38 4.48
C ARG A 2 -7.44 -2.53 5.75
N GLN A 3 -6.33 -2.42 6.47
CA GLN A 3 -6.17 -1.55 7.62
C GLN A 3 -5.45 -0.28 7.22
N ILE A 4 -5.90 0.85 7.78
CA ILE A 4 -5.34 2.18 7.58
C ILE A 4 -4.69 2.61 8.89
N HIS A 5 -3.50 3.18 8.81
CA HIS A 5 -2.72 3.62 9.96
C HIS A 5 -2.24 5.06 9.75
N GLY A 6 -2.16 5.82 10.83
CA GLY A 6 -1.53 7.16 10.85
C GLY A 6 -2.30 8.26 10.11
N LEU A 7 -3.55 8.01 9.71
CA LEU A 7 -4.36 8.97 8.97
C LEU A 7 -4.67 10.23 9.80
N GLU A 8 -4.98 10.06 11.08
CA GLU A 8 -5.28 11.16 12.01
C GLU A 8 -4.05 12.04 12.24
N LYS A 9 -2.88 11.41 12.38
CA LYS A 9 -1.60 12.11 12.56
C LYS A 9 -1.24 12.92 11.31
N LEU A 10 -1.46 12.35 10.12
CA LEU A 10 -1.26 13.05 8.86
C LEU A 10 -2.21 14.24 8.71
N ALA A 11 -3.50 14.04 9.00
CA ALA A 11 -4.51 15.10 8.90
C ALA A 11 -4.29 16.24 9.91
N GLY A 12 -3.77 15.93 11.10
CA GLY A 12 -3.47 16.90 12.15
C GLY A 12 -2.36 17.91 11.81
N GLN A 13 -1.65 17.73 10.69
CA GLN A 13 -0.62 18.67 10.22
C GLN A 13 -1.21 19.90 9.51
N GLN A 14 -2.50 19.90 9.18
CA GLN A 14 -3.17 20.99 8.49
C GLN A 14 -4.17 21.70 9.40
N SER A 15 -4.22 23.03 9.26
CA SER A 15 -5.23 23.88 9.88
C SER A 15 -6.43 24.08 8.96
N GLY A 16 -7.63 24.10 9.54
CA GLY A 16 -8.88 24.40 8.84
C GLY A 16 -9.57 23.17 8.24
N ARG A 17 -10.63 23.40 7.45
CA ARG A 17 -11.45 22.30 6.90
C ARG A 17 -10.64 21.46 5.91
N LEU A 18 -10.61 20.15 6.17
CA LEU A 18 -10.05 19.14 5.27
C LEU A 18 -11.07 18.78 4.19
N ASN A 19 -10.59 18.61 2.96
CA ASN A 19 -11.37 18.16 1.81
C ASN A 19 -10.49 17.25 0.94
N ALA A 20 -11.06 16.67 -0.12
CA ALA A 20 -10.34 15.70 -0.96
C ALA A 20 -9.03 16.26 -1.56
N PRO A 21 -8.99 17.45 -2.20
CA PRO A 21 -7.74 18.01 -2.71
C PRO A 21 -6.66 18.18 -1.63
N LYS A 22 -7.01 18.72 -0.45
CA LYS A 22 -6.03 18.89 0.64
C LYS A 22 -5.53 17.56 1.18
N LEU A 23 -6.41 16.57 1.35
CA LEU A 23 -6.00 15.24 1.77
C LEU A 23 -5.14 14.55 0.71
N ALA A 24 -5.45 14.77 -0.57
CA ALA A 24 -4.63 14.29 -1.69
C ALA A 24 -3.21 14.86 -1.60
N ASP A 25 -3.06 16.17 -1.39
CA ASP A 25 -1.74 16.82 -1.28
C ASP A 25 -0.94 16.28 -0.10
N LEU A 26 -1.57 16.13 1.08
CA LEU A 26 -0.96 15.53 2.26
C LEU A 26 -0.47 14.11 1.99
N LEU A 27 -1.34 13.25 1.45
CA LEU A 27 -0.99 11.86 1.13
C LEU A 27 0.10 11.79 0.07
N ARG A 28 0.06 12.65 -0.95
CA ARG A 28 1.10 12.68 -1.98
C ARG A 28 2.45 13.08 -1.41
N MET A 29 2.50 14.02 -0.46
CA MET A 29 3.74 14.38 0.23
C MET A 29 4.26 13.22 1.08
N ASP A 30 3.38 12.63 1.90
CA ASP A 30 3.71 11.51 2.80
C ASP A 30 4.21 10.26 2.04
N LEU A 31 3.62 9.99 0.88
CA LEU A 31 3.88 8.79 0.09
C LEU A 31 5.05 8.93 -0.90
N ARG A 32 5.72 10.10 -1.02
CA ARG A 32 6.80 10.32 -2.01
C ARG A 32 7.97 9.34 -1.92
N GLN A 33 8.22 8.81 -0.73
CA GLN A 33 9.28 7.84 -0.47
C GLN A 33 8.71 6.52 0.07
N CYS A 34 7.44 6.24 -0.22
CA CYS A 34 6.79 5.07 0.34
C CYS A 34 7.42 3.77 -0.14
N ARG A 35 7.34 2.76 0.72
CA ARG A 35 7.75 1.38 0.43
C ARG A 35 6.61 0.43 0.69
N CYS A 36 6.51 -0.60 -0.14
CA CYS A 36 5.64 -1.74 0.11
C CYS A 36 6.49 -2.95 0.46
N SER A 37 6.26 -3.52 1.62
CA SER A 37 6.87 -4.77 2.04
C SER A 37 5.85 -5.90 1.92
N ILE A 38 6.26 -7.02 1.33
CA ILE A 38 5.46 -8.24 1.23
C ILE A 38 6.07 -9.26 2.20
N TYR A 39 5.23 -9.88 3.03
CA TYR A 39 5.66 -10.85 4.01
C TYR A 39 4.92 -12.18 3.85
N GLY A 40 5.63 -13.27 4.16
CA GLY A 40 5.07 -14.59 4.41
C GLY A 40 5.30 -15.03 5.85
N SER A 41 5.10 -16.32 6.12
CA SER A 41 5.34 -16.95 7.42
C SER A 41 6.06 -18.27 7.23
N ILE A 42 7.04 -18.57 8.08
CA ILE A 42 7.67 -19.90 8.19
C ILE A 42 7.47 -20.35 9.64
N GLY A 43 6.67 -21.40 9.85
CA GLY A 43 6.23 -21.79 11.18
C GLY A 43 5.19 -20.85 11.78
N ASP A 44 4.96 -20.99 13.09
CA ASP A 44 4.00 -20.18 13.83
C ASP A 44 4.65 -18.83 14.22
N ASP A 45 4.02 -17.75 13.77
CA ASP A 45 4.25 -16.33 14.11
C ASP A 45 5.46 -15.56 13.52
N ASP A 46 6.42 -16.21 12.86
CA ASP A 46 7.55 -15.48 12.26
C ASP A 46 7.20 -14.83 10.91
N LYS A 47 7.12 -13.49 10.90
CA LYS A 47 6.96 -12.70 9.67
C LYS A 47 8.28 -12.63 8.90
N VAL A 48 8.28 -13.21 7.71
CA VAL A 48 9.45 -13.23 6.82
C VAL A 48 9.26 -12.23 5.69
N LEU A 49 10.20 -11.30 5.53
CA LEU A 49 10.20 -10.35 4.40
C LEU A 49 10.54 -11.08 3.10
N LEU A 50 9.61 -11.07 2.15
CA LEU A 50 9.72 -11.75 0.87
C LEU A 50 10.09 -10.82 -0.27
N ALA A 51 9.60 -9.58 -0.24
CA ALA A 51 9.94 -8.55 -1.23
C ALA A 51 9.82 -7.16 -0.61
N GLU A 52 10.66 -6.24 -1.10
CA GLU A 52 10.60 -4.82 -0.76
C GLU A 52 10.51 -4.01 -2.04
N LEU A 53 9.43 -3.25 -2.18
CA LEU A 53 9.07 -2.52 -3.38
C LEU A 53 9.10 -1.02 -3.08
N ALA A 54 9.84 -0.26 -3.86
CA ALA A 54 9.88 1.20 -3.76
C ALA A 54 8.86 1.84 -4.71
N LEU A 55 8.38 3.04 -4.37
CA LEU A 55 7.58 3.85 -5.29
C LEU A 55 8.32 4.08 -6.61
N LEU A 56 7.61 3.93 -7.74
CA LEU A 56 7.98 4.53 -9.01
C LEU A 56 7.52 6.00 -9.00
N PRO A 57 8.42 6.99 -8.83
CA PRO A 57 8.03 8.36 -8.48
C PRO A 57 7.02 9.00 -9.44
N GLU A 58 7.16 8.70 -10.74
CA GLU A 58 6.29 9.19 -11.82
C GLU A 58 4.86 8.65 -11.76
N SER A 59 4.59 7.61 -10.96
CA SER A 59 3.28 7.00 -10.88
C SER A 59 2.36 7.58 -9.79
N LEU A 60 2.86 8.48 -8.93
CA LEU A 60 2.12 9.03 -7.79
C LEU A 60 1.21 10.19 -8.22
N GLU A 61 -0.03 9.86 -8.54
CA GLU A 61 -0.99 10.76 -9.16
C GLU A 61 -2.28 10.89 -8.34
N TYR A 62 -2.90 12.07 -8.41
CA TYR A 62 -4.23 12.32 -7.86
C TYR A 62 -5.24 12.38 -9.01
N GLU A 63 -6.16 11.43 -9.04
CA GLU A 63 -7.27 11.42 -9.98
C GLU A 63 -8.44 12.19 -9.39
N MET A 64 -8.69 13.39 -9.91
CA MET A 64 -9.62 14.36 -9.33
C MET A 64 -11.08 13.93 -9.42
N PHE A 65 -11.46 13.23 -10.50
CA PHE A 65 -12.85 12.80 -10.72
C PHE A 65 -13.25 11.70 -9.73
N ASP A 66 -12.39 10.69 -9.57
CA ASP A 66 -12.62 9.56 -8.67
C ASP A 66 -12.18 9.85 -7.23
N GLN A 67 -11.59 11.03 -6.99
CA GLN A 67 -10.99 11.44 -5.72
C GLN A 67 -10.12 10.32 -5.14
N ARG A 68 -9.11 9.88 -5.89
CA ARG A 68 -8.19 8.81 -5.48
C ARG A 68 -6.73 9.15 -5.75
N ILE A 69 -5.84 8.61 -4.92
CA ILE A 69 -4.41 8.54 -5.22
C ILE A 69 -4.12 7.20 -5.89
N ASP A 70 -3.51 7.25 -7.07
CA ASP A 70 -2.92 6.09 -7.73
C ASP A 70 -1.39 6.13 -7.56
N LEU A 71 -0.79 4.95 -7.36
CA LEU A 71 0.66 4.80 -7.31
C LEU A 71 1.07 3.38 -7.67
N ILE A 72 2.30 3.22 -8.13
CA ILE A 72 2.91 1.94 -8.46
C ILE A 72 4.20 1.79 -7.66
N VAL A 73 4.35 0.64 -7.01
CA VAL A 73 5.61 0.23 -6.38
C VAL A 73 6.23 -0.93 -7.14
N ALA A 74 7.55 -0.98 -7.20
CA ALA A 74 8.28 -2.09 -7.79
C ALA A 74 9.57 -2.38 -7.02
N GLY A 75 10.00 -3.63 -7.02
CA GLY A 75 11.26 -4.03 -6.39
C GLY A 75 11.49 -5.53 -6.45
N PRO A 76 12.69 -5.98 -6.05
CA PRO A 76 13.08 -7.37 -6.18
C PRO A 76 12.34 -8.28 -5.20
N ILE A 77 12.06 -9.49 -5.65
CA ILE A 77 11.76 -10.63 -4.79
C ILE A 77 13.06 -11.04 -4.09
N LEU A 78 13.06 -10.96 -2.76
CA LEU A 78 14.23 -11.25 -1.92
C LEU A 78 14.29 -12.73 -1.52
N ARG A 79 13.11 -13.35 -1.34
CA ARG A 79 12.96 -14.74 -0.87
C ARG A 79 11.74 -15.40 -1.50
N ASN A 80 11.76 -16.74 -1.54
CA ASN A 80 10.67 -17.56 -2.06
C ASN A 80 10.43 -18.84 -1.24
N ASP A 81 10.94 -18.89 -0.02
CA ASP A 81 10.86 -20.03 0.89
C ASP A 81 9.52 -20.14 1.63
N CYS A 82 8.64 -19.14 1.49
CA CYS A 82 7.24 -19.23 1.89
C CYS A 82 6.32 -18.38 1.00
N VAL A 83 5.01 -18.59 1.17
CA VAL A 83 4.00 -17.89 0.38
C VAL A 83 3.76 -16.47 0.89
N PRO A 84 3.51 -15.48 0.02
CA PRO A 84 3.05 -14.16 0.42
C PRO A 84 1.68 -14.21 1.11
N LEU A 85 1.57 -13.58 2.27
CA LEU A 85 0.36 -13.58 3.11
C LEU A 85 -0.14 -12.17 3.44
N ILE A 86 0.78 -11.25 3.72
CA ILE A 86 0.45 -9.87 4.10
C ILE A 86 1.34 -8.87 3.37
N TYR A 87 0.82 -7.67 3.16
CA TYR A 87 1.58 -6.53 2.67
C TYR A 87 1.47 -5.36 3.64
N ARG A 88 2.45 -4.46 3.56
CA ARG A 88 2.40 -3.13 4.19
C ARG A 88 2.97 -2.08 3.25
N LEU A 89 2.13 -1.16 2.77
CA LEU A 89 2.55 0.08 2.12
C LEU A 89 2.72 1.16 3.21
N GLN A 90 3.90 1.77 3.30
CA GLN A 90 4.25 2.70 4.36
C GLN A 90 4.87 3.96 3.75
N GLY A 91 4.22 5.11 3.97
CA GLY A 91 4.81 6.44 3.79
C GLY A 91 5.46 6.92 5.09
N GLU A 92 5.63 8.23 5.24
CA GLU A 92 6.23 8.81 6.46
C GLU A 92 5.35 8.57 7.70
N GLN A 93 4.05 8.79 7.59
CA GLN A 93 3.08 8.64 8.67
C GLN A 93 1.94 7.73 8.28
N PHE A 94 1.44 7.84 7.05
CA PHE A 94 0.34 7.03 6.58
C PHE A 94 0.81 5.63 6.17
N ALA A 95 0.03 4.61 6.52
CA ALA A 95 0.27 3.25 6.07
C ALA A 95 -1.01 2.48 5.76
N LEU A 96 -0.88 1.51 4.85
CA LEU A 96 -1.88 0.51 4.55
C LEU A 96 -1.29 -0.87 4.80
N SER A 97 -2.01 -1.73 5.52
CA SER A 97 -1.69 -3.15 5.60
C SER A 97 -2.89 -4.00 5.25
N GLY A 98 -2.65 -5.21 4.78
CA GLY A 98 -3.72 -6.12 4.42
C GLY A 98 -3.20 -7.48 4.03
N ARG A 99 -4.12 -8.37 3.64
CA ARG A 99 -3.78 -9.70 3.16
C ARG A 99 -3.47 -9.65 1.68
N CYS A 100 -2.44 -10.37 1.25
CA CYS A 100 -2.15 -10.60 -0.15
C CYS A 100 -2.17 -12.10 -0.48
N SER A 101 -2.30 -12.43 -1.76
CA SER A 101 -2.22 -13.81 -2.23
C SER A 101 -1.71 -13.88 -3.66
N MET A 102 -0.89 -14.87 -3.96
CA MET A 102 -0.52 -15.23 -5.34
C MET A 102 -1.63 -16.03 -6.05
N ILE A 103 -2.62 -16.53 -5.31
CA ILE A 103 -3.74 -17.31 -5.84
C ILE A 103 -4.92 -16.38 -6.09
N ALA A 104 -5.47 -16.45 -7.31
CA ALA A 104 -6.64 -15.69 -7.70
C ALA A 104 -7.89 -16.09 -6.90
N ARG A 105 -8.78 -15.12 -6.67
CA ARG A 105 -10.13 -15.33 -6.13
C ARG A 105 -10.18 -15.96 -4.72
N VAL A 106 -9.11 -15.82 -3.94
CA VAL A 106 -9.10 -16.17 -2.51
C VAL A 106 -9.91 -15.15 -1.70
N CYS A 107 -10.90 -15.62 -0.96
CA CYS A 107 -11.74 -14.77 -0.12
C CYS A 107 -10.94 -14.01 0.95
N GLY A 108 -11.31 -12.76 1.19
CA GLY A 108 -10.73 -11.92 2.25
C GLY A 108 -9.33 -11.37 1.97
N VAL A 109 -8.84 -11.51 0.73
CA VAL A 109 -7.58 -10.93 0.24
C VAL A 109 -7.81 -9.52 -0.29
N ASP A 110 -6.94 -8.60 0.12
CA ASP A 110 -7.00 -7.20 -0.29
C ASP A 110 -6.15 -6.93 -1.54
N LEU A 111 -5.16 -7.79 -1.83
CA LEU A 111 -4.20 -7.62 -2.92
C LEU A 111 -3.84 -8.95 -3.59
N TYR A 112 -4.08 -9.06 -4.89
CA TYR A 112 -3.71 -10.24 -5.68
C TYR A 112 -2.38 -10.04 -6.41
N LEU A 113 -1.42 -10.91 -6.13
CA LEU A 113 -0.05 -10.88 -6.63
C LEU A 113 0.18 -11.77 -7.88
N GLN A 114 -0.83 -12.52 -8.31
CA GLN A 114 -0.73 -13.55 -9.36
C GLN A 114 -0.12 -13.10 -10.70
N ARG A 115 -0.18 -11.80 -11.02
CA ARG A 115 0.34 -11.22 -12.27
C ARG A 115 1.62 -10.41 -12.07
N SER A 116 1.98 -10.18 -10.81
CA SER A 116 3.01 -9.23 -10.41
C SER A 116 4.11 -9.85 -9.56
N TYR A 117 3.99 -11.12 -9.19
CA TYR A 117 4.94 -11.81 -8.33
C TYR A 117 5.23 -13.20 -8.91
N THR A 118 6.45 -13.43 -9.38
CA THR A 118 6.82 -14.66 -10.10
C THR A 118 7.23 -15.79 -9.15
N GLY A 119 7.65 -15.47 -7.92
CA GLY A 119 8.22 -16.44 -6.99
C GLY A 119 9.70 -16.77 -7.24
N VAL A 120 10.34 -16.08 -8.20
CA VAL A 120 11.77 -16.24 -8.50
C VAL A 120 12.54 -15.12 -7.80
N ILE A 121 13.56 -15.48 -7.00
CA ILE A 121 14.41 -14.50 -6.32
C ILE A 121 15.16 -13.67 -7.37
N GLY A 122 15.17 -12.35 -7.19
CA GLY A 122 15.77 -11.38 -8.10
C GLY A 122 14.81 -10.82 -9.15
N ASP A 123 13.69 -11.48 -9.44
CA ASP A 123 12.66 -10.92 -10.33
C ASP A 123 12.01 -9.69 -9.70
N VAL A 124 11.56 -8.78 -10.57
CA VAL A 124 10.90 -7.55 -10.14
C VAL A 124 9.41 -7.80 -9.94
N ALA A 125 8.97 -7.68 -8.68
CA ALA A 125 7.56 -7.58 -8.36
C ALA A 125 7.06 -6.15 -8.59
N ARG A 126 5.83 -5.99 -9.11
CA ARG A 126 5.23 -4.67 -9.41
C ARG A 126 3.77 -4.59 -9.00
N GLN A 127 3.41 -3.64 -8.14
CA GLN A 127 2.04 -3.52 -7.63
C GLN A 127 1.49 -2.11 -7.80
N LYS A 128 0.28 -2.00 -8.37
CA LYS A 128 -0.52 -0.76 -8.36
C LYS A 128 -1.37 -0.70 -7.09
N PHE A 129 -1.41 0.47 -6.46
CA PHE A 129 -2.34 0.82 -5.41
C PHE A 129 -3.25 1.95 -5.90
N SER A 130 -4.51 1.87 -5.46
CA SER A 130 -5.51 2.93 -5.61
C SER A 130 -6.12 3.19 -4.24
N ILE A 131 -5.99 4.42 -3.77
CA ILE A 131 -6.39 4.88 -2.44
C ILE A 131 -7.51 5.90 -2.62
N SER A 132 -8.75 5.48 -2.38
CA SER A 132 -9.92 6.35 -2.44
C SER A 132 -9.94 7.30 -1.24
N LEU A 133 -10.13 8.59 -1.48
CA LEU A 133 -10.13 9.64 -0.44
C LEU A 133 -11.48 9.77 0.32
N PRO A 134 -12.66 9.61 -0.30
CA PRO A 134 -13.93 9.74 0.42
C PRO A 134 -14.05 8.83 1.66
N PRO A 135 -13.63 7.55 1.64
CA PRO A 135 -13.64 6.72 2.85
C PRO A 135 -12.72 7.25 3.95
N LEU A 136 -11.56 7.81 3.57
CA LEU A 136 -10.60 8.37 4.52
C LEU A 136 -11.14 9.65 5.17
N LEU A 137 -11.76 10.53 4.38
CA LEU A 137 -12.42 11.74 4.90
C LEU A 137 -13.53 11.37 5.89
N LYS A 138 -14.35 10.37 5.55
CA LYS A 138 -15.40 9.87 6.45
C LYS A 138 -14.85 9.35 7.78
N MET A 139 -13.70 8.65 7.76
CA MET A 139 -13.02 8.19 8.98
C MET A 139 -12.55 9.35 9.86
N LEU A 140 -12.21 10.49 9.26
CA LEU A 140 -11.81 11.72 9.95
C LEU A 140 -13.00 12.61 10.35
N GLY A 141 -14.24 12.22 10.04
CA GLY A 141 -15.44 13.01 10.33
C GLY A 141 -15.72 14.16 9.35
N HIS A 142 -15.22 14.06 8.12
CA HIS A 142 -15.41 15.05 7.04
C HIS A 142 -16.31 14.57 5.91
#